data_AF-A0A1W9GRS2-F1
#
_entry.id   AF-A0A1W9GRS2-F1
#
_cell.length_a   1.000
_cell.length_b   1.000
_cell.length_c   1.000
_cell.angle_alpha   90.00
_cell.angle_beta   90.00
_cell.angle_gamma   90.00
#
_symmetry.space_group_name_H-M   'P 1'
#
loop_
_entity.id
_entity.type
_entity.pdbx_description
1 polymer ?
#
loop_
_entity_poly.entity_id
_entity_poly.type
_entity_poly.pdbx_seq_one_letter_code
_entity_poly.pdbx_strand_id
1 'polypeptide(L)'
;MSIAFIISQIGNPELDSVCSHAIVPALKTCGLDPKRVDKHNTGGLLKSEIIRFIENSDIIVADLTNERPNCYLEVGYAMGVDKFNNLILTAREDHYHDSPNHQRGGPKIHFDLIGYDVLFWHPDHLDEFRSELEKRIKRRLAILSPSVDVLQPVWDSNWIDQHRNEAMPGLFDVLKTPHPGYCEIQFSLSDPKLNVIQRVLLEAARDAQIHAFGWAIGAVLDNSEKGRPHPTVDGIVAKLSFPEHLSYDYWALRRNGDFFLLQSLFEDARDPCYKTLYFDTRIVRVTEALLYCARLYSRLGVSTTTDVHVALVHSGLKDRTIRSADSLRFIDTKHSTTQDKVWSEISTSLTNIESQLVQLVKELTQPLFSIFDYFEVSDSVYAEIVNGFVGKITR
;
A
#
# COMPACT_ATOMS: atom_id res chain seq x y z
N MET A 1 -6.18 12.67 -22.24
CA MET A 1 -4.86 12.96 -22.85
C MET A 1 -4.12 13.83 -21.84
N SER A 2 -2.88 13.48 -21.51
CA SER A 2 -2.10 14.19 -20.47
C SER A 2 -1.87 15.65 -20.89
N ILE A 3 -2.15 16.60 -20.01
CA ILE A 3 -2.18 18.03 -20.35
C ILE A 3 -0.86 18.67 -19.93
N ALA A 4 -0.30 19.54 -20.77
CA ALA A 4 0.79 20.41 -20.35
C ALA A 4 0.38 21.88 -20.45
N PHE A 5 0.74 22.69 -19.47
CA PHE A 5 0.48 24.13 -19.49
C PHE A 5 1.74 24.93 -19.74
N ILE A 6 1.65 25.91 -20.63
CA ILE A 6 2.73 26.81 -20.99
C ILE A 6 2.44 28.18 -20.38
N ILE A 7 3.31 28.60 -19.47
CA ILE A 7 3.36 29.94 -18.90
C ILE A 7 4.45 30.71 -19.64
N SER A 8 4.08 31.74 -20.40
CA SER A 8 5.05 32.60 -21.09
C SER A 8 4.46 34.00 -21.32
N GLN A 9 5.32 34.98 -21.58
CA GLN A 9 4.86 36.31 -21.98
C GLN A 9 4.17 36.23 -23.35
N ILE A 10 2.89 36.55 -23.39
CA ILE A 10 2.06 36.56 -24.60
C ILE A 10 2.29 37.85 -25.40
N GLY A 11 2.34 37.74 -26.73
CA GLY A 11 2.45 38.87 -27.64
C GLY A 11 3.88 39.36 -27.86
N ASN A 12 4.89 38.66 -27.34
CA ASN A 12 6.29 38.85 -27.70
C ASN A 12 6.64 37.92 -28.87
N PRO A 13 7.03 38.44 -30.06
CA PRO A 13 7.29 37.62 -31.25
C PRO A 13 8.40 36.58 -31.08
N GLU A 14 9.44 36.89 -30.30
CA GLU A 14 10.55 35.96 -30.04
C GLU A 14 10.06 34.79 -29.17
N LEU A 15 9.37 35.09 -28.08
CA LEU A 15 8.83 34.05 -27.18
C LEU A 15 7.72 33.23 -27.83
N ASP A 16 6.90 33.85 -28.69
CA ASP A 16 5.93 33.12 -29.51
C ASP A 16 6.64 32.16 -30.47
N SER A 17 7.76 32.58 -31.08
CA SER A 17 8.59 31.73 -31.94
C SER A 17 9.24 30.58 -31.17
N VAL A 18 9.83 30.84 -29.99
CA VAL A 18 10.41 29.79 -29.12
C VAL A 18 9.33 28.80 -28.70
N CYS A 19 8.15 29.30 -28.35
CA CYS A 19 7.01 28.47 -27.98
C CYS A 19 6.60 27.55 -29.14
N SER A 20 6.46 28.07 -30.36
CA SER A 20 6.01 27.28 -31.52
C SER A 20 7.07 26.31 -32.07
N HIS A 21 8.35 26.67 -32.02
CA HIS A 21 9.43 25.90 -32.64
C HIS A 21 10.13 24.93 -31.67
N ALA A 22 10.09 25.20 -30.36
CA ALA A 22 10.76 24.35 -29.36
C ALA A 22 9.82 23.78 -28.29
N ILE A 23 9.11 24.63 -27.54
CA ILE A 23 8.33 24.18 -26.37
C ILE A 23 7.15 23.28 -26.79
N VAL A 24 6.32 23.73 -27.73
CA VAL A 24 5.17 22.95 -28.22
C VAL A 24 5.60 21.63 -28.87
N PRO A 25 6.61 21.60 -29.77
CA PRO A 25 7.14 20.35 -30.29
C PRO A 25 7.68 19.41 -29.21
N ALA A 26 8.44 19.90 -28.23
CA ALA A 26 8.97 19.07 -27.14
C ALA A 26 7.83 18.38 -26.34
N LEU A 27 6.80 19.14 -25.98
CA LEU A 27 5.63 18.63 -25.27
C LEU A 27 4.88 17.57 -26.09
N LYS A 28 4.64 17.84 -27.38
CA LYS A 28 3.98 16.89 -28.28
C LYS A 28 4.79 15.61 -28.49
N THR A 29 6.11 15.71 -28.66
CA THR A 29 7.02 14.55 -28.75
C THR A 29 6.95 13.68 -27.50
N CYS A 30 6.68 14.28 -26.34
CA CYS A 30 6.49 13.57 -25.07
C CYS A 30 5.05 13.09 -24.83
N GLY A 31 4.14 13.19 -25.80
CA GLY A 31 2.76 12.69 -25.70
C GLY A 31 1.80 13.60 -24.93
N LEU A 32 2.19 14.86 -24.67
CA LEU A 32 1.39 15.83 -23.95
C LEU A 32 0.56 16.69 -24.91
N ASP A 33 -0.62 17.13 -24.45
CA ASP A 33 -1.47 18.12 -25.11
C ASP A 33 -1.13 19.54 -24.59
N PRO A 34 -0.36 20.35 -25.35
CA PRO A 34 0.09 21.66 -24.89
C PRO A 34 -1.04 22.70 -24.89
N LYS A 35 -1.25 23.33 -23.74
CA LYS A 35 -2.21 24.41 -23.53
C LYS A 35 -1.48 25.72 -23.23
N ARG A 36 -2.04 26.79 -23.78
CA ARG A 36 -1.61 28.17 -23.58
C ARG A 36 -2.86 29.03 -23.53
N VAL A 37 -2.96 29.91 -22.54
CA VAL A 37 -4.23 30.56 -22.19
C VAL A 37 -4.80 31.46 -23.30
N ASP A 38 -3.95 32.12 -24.10
CA ASP A 38 -4.39 32.93 -25.23
C ASP A 38 -4.93 32.11 -26.41
N LYS A 39 -4.57 30.82 -26.50
CA LYS A 39 -4.98 29.92 -27.59
C LYS A 39 -6.11 28.97 -27.21
N HIS A 40 -6.28 28.67 -25.93
CA HIS A 40 -7.15 27.58 -25.46
C HIS A 40 -8.18 28.03 -24.42
N ASN A 41 -8.42 29.33 -24.30
CA ASN A 41 -9.46 29.82 -23.41
C ASN A 41 -10.85 29.40 -23.90
N THR A 42 -11.78 29.27 -22.95
CA THR A 42 -13.18 28.87 -23.21
C THR A 42 -14.17 30.03 -23.10
N GLY A 43 -13.67 31.27 -23.05
CA GLY A 43 -14.47 32.49 -22.90
C GLY A 43 -14.92 32.79 -21.47
N GLY A 44 -14.42 32.06 -20.47
CA GLY A 44 -14.64 32.32 -19.05
C GLY A 44 -13.74 33.42 -18.49
N LEU A 45 -13.76 33.60 -17.16
CA LEU A 45 -12.83 34.52 -16.49
C LEU A 45 -11.40 34.00 -16.66
N LEU A 46 -10.55 34.77 -17.35
CA LEU A 46 -9.18 34.36 -17.70
C LEU A 46 -8.38 33.79 -16.52
N LYS A 47 -8.51 34.41 -15.33
CA LYS A 47 -7.85 33.94 -14.10
C LYS A 47 -8.27 32.54 -13.68
N SER A 48 -9.57 32.23 -13.79
CA SER A 48 -10.10 30.91 -13.43
C SER A 48 -9.63 29.81 -14.37
N GLU A 49 -9.40 30.15 -15.64
CA GLU A 49 -8.91 29.19 -16.63
C GLU A 49 -7.42 28.92 -16.46
N ILE A 50 -6.62 29.95 -16.14
CA ILE A 50 -5.19 29.80 -15.80
C ILE A 50 -5.04 28.89 -14.57
N ILE A 51 -5.82 29.14 -13.50
CA ILE A 51 -5.85 28.28 -12.31
C ILE A 51 -6.16 26.83 -12.71
N ARG A 52 -7.23 26.63 -13.50
CA ARG A 52 -7.61 25.29 -13.97
C ARG A 52 -6.51 24.62 -14.78
N PHE A 53 -5.81 25.36 -15.64
CA PHE A 53 -4.71 24.79 -16.42
C PHE A 53 -3.54 24.38 -15.53
N ILE A 54 -3.17 25.21 -14.54
CA ILE A 54 -2.10 24.88 -13.59
C ILE A 54 -2.45 23.62 -12.78
N GLU A 55 -3.65 23.56 -12.22
CA GLU A 55 -4.09 22.44 -11.37
C GLU A 55 -4.22 21.12 -12.15
N ASN A 56 -4.70 21.17 -13.40
CA ASN A 56 -4.96 19.97 -14.20
C ASN A 56 -3.82 19.54 -15.13
N SER A 57 -2.70 20.27 -15.13
CA SER A 57 -1.56 19.92 -15.98
C SER A 57 -0.61 18.95 -15.29
N ASP A 58 -0.13 17.99 -16.07
CA ASP A 58 0.85 16.98 -15.67
C ASP A 58 2.27 17.54 -15.79
N ILE A 59 2.48 18.47 -16.72
CA ILE A 59 3.73 19.24 -16.87
C ILE A 59 3.39 20.71 -17.04
N ILE A 60 4.15 21.58 -16.38
CA ILE A 60 4.07 23.02 -16.52
C ILE A 60 5.43 23.51 -17.00
N VAL A 61 5.48 24.19 -18.15
CA VAL A 61 6.70 24.86 -18.64
C VAL A 61 6.50 26.35 -18.48
N ALA A 62 7.34 26.99 -17.66
CA ALA A 62 7.24 28.41 -17.36
C ALA A 62 8.49 29.17 -17.80
N ASP A 63 8.32 30.08 -18.76
CA ASP A 63 9.39 30.93 -19.26
C ASP A 63 9.44 32.27 -18.49
N LEU A 64 10.60 32.55 -17.91
CA LEU A 64 10.88 33.70 -17.05
C LEU A 64 11.52 34.88 -17.79
N THR A 65 11.71 34.78 -19.10
CA THR A 65 12.32 35.83 -19.94
C THR A 65 11.52 37.14 -19.81
N ASN A 66 12.21 38.27 -19.81
CA ASN A 66 11.65 39.62 -19.63
C ASN A 66 10.90 39.83 -18.31
N GLU A 67 11.21 39.07 -17.26
CA GLU A 67 10.78 39.34 -15.87
C GLU A 67 9.27 39.60 -15.71
N ARG A 68 8.45 38.87 -16.47
CA ARG A 68 7.03 39.20 -16.60
C ARG A 68 6.26 38.90 -15.30
N PRO A 69 5.62 39.89 -14.64
CA PRO A 69 5.00 39.68 -13.33
C PRO A 69 3.93 38.59 -13.29
N ASN A 70 3.15 38.44 -14.37
CA ASN A 70 2.12 37.39 -14.45
C ASN A 70 2.74 35.99 -14.45
N CYS A 71 3.84 35.77 -15.17
CA CYS A 71 4.53 34.47 -15.18
C CYS A 71 5.04 34.12 -13.78
N TYR A 72 5.57 35.10 -13.05
CA TYR A 72 6.05 34.91 -11.68
C TYR A 72 4.90 34.58 -10.72
N LEU A 73 3.75 35.24 -10.86
CA LEU A 73 2.55 34.93 -10.09
C LEU A 73 2.06 33.51 -10.36
N GLU A 74 2.01 33.08 -11.62
CA GLU A 74 1.57 31.75 -12.02
C GLU A 74 2.55 30.66 -11.56
N VAL A 75 3.85 30.92 -11.61
CA VAL A 75 4.89 30.05 -11.02
C VAL A 75 4.71 29.93 -9.51
N GLY A 76 4.53 31.06 -8.81
CA GLY A 76 4.27 31.06 -7.38
C GLY A 76 3.00 30.30 -7.01
N TYR A 77 1.93 30.44 -7.79
CA TYR A 77 0.71 29.66 -7.60
C TYR A 77 0.94 28.17 -7.81
N ALA A 78 1.61 27.78 -8.90
CA ALA A 78 1.95 26.38 -9.17
C ALA A 78 2.76 25.74 -8.03
N MET A 79 3.73 26.47 -7.46
CA MET A 79 4.45 26.04 -6.26
C MET A 79 3.52 25.92 -5.04
N GLY A 80 2.60 26.88 -4.86
CA GLY A 80 1.66 26.89 -3.73
C GLY A 80 0.59 25.79 -3.74
N VAL A 81 0.27 25.22 -4.90
CA VAL A 81 -0.68 24.09 -5.05
C VAL A 81 0.00 22.74 -5.24
N ASP A 82 1.25 22.60 -4.76
CA ASP A 82 2.04 21.37 -4.80
C ASP A 82 2.34 20.82 -6.21
N LYS A 83 2.35 21.70 -7.22
CA LYS A 83 2.75 21.39 -8.60
C LYS A 83 4.22 21.71 -8.88
N PHE A 84 5.05 21.88 -7.84
CA PHE A 84 6.48 22.15 -8.00
C PHE A 84 7.21 21.03 -8.78
N ASN A 85 6.85 19.77 -8.52
CA ASN A 85 7.43 18.64 -9.24
C ASN A 85 7.03 18.60 -10.73
N ASN A 86 5.91 19.23 -11.09
CA ASN A 86 5.40 19.36 -12.46
C ASN A 86 6.07 20.51 -13.23
N LEU A 87 6.73 21.43 -12.52
CA LEU A 87 7.23 22.68 -13.06
C LEU A 87 8.64 22.54 -13.66
N ILE A 88 8.81 23.05 -14.87
CA ILE A 88 10.09 23.24 -15.55
C ILE A 88 10.22 24.74 -15.85
N LEU A 89 11.23 25.37 -15.26
CA LEU A 89 11.54 26.77 -15.51
C LEU A 89 12.44 26.90 -16.74
N THR A 90 12.16 27.87 -17.59
CA THR A 90 12.99 28.23 -18.75
C THR A 90 13.27 29.73 -18.79
N ALA A 91 14.36 30.13 -19.44
CA ALA A 91 14.65 31.54 -19.70
C ALA A 91 15.66 31.69 -20.84
N ARG A 92 15.69 32.86 -21.49
CA ARG A 92 16.79 33.22 -22.39
C ARG A 92 18.09 33.30 -21.59
N GLU A 93 19.18 32.77 -22.15
CA GLU A 93 20.44 32.61 -21.42
C GLU A 93 21.02 33.95 -20.91
N ASP A 94 20.84 35.06 -21.65
CA ASP A 94 21.32 36.39 -21.27
C ASP A 94 20.53 37.04 -20.11
N HIS A 95 19.46 36.40 -19.64
CA HIS A 95 18.72 36.80 -18.43
C HIS A 95 19.29 36.16 -17.17
N TYR A 96 20.27 35.27 -17.30
CA TYR A 96 21.04 34.74 -16.18
C TYR A 96 22.20 35.69 -15.87
N HIS A 97 22.31 36.13 -14.62
CA HIS A 97 23.30 37.14 -14.23
C HIS A 97 24.77 36.75 -14.46
N ASP A 98 25.10 35.45 -14.43
CA ASP A 98 26.45 34.94 -14.72
C ASP A 98 26.65 34.61 -16.21
N SER A 99 25.65 34.83 -17.07
CA SER A 99 25.83 34.65 -18.51
C SER A 99 26.87 35.65 -19.03
N PRO A 100 27.81 35.21 -19.90
CA PRO A 100 28.73 36.12 -20.59
C PRO A 100 28.00 37.15 -21.47
N ASN A 101 26.76 36.86 -21.87
CA ASN A 101 25.93 37.72 -22.71
C ASN A 101 24.97 38.61 -21.90
N HIS A 102 25.01 38.54 -20.57
CA HIS A 102 24.12 39.32 -19.72
C HIS A 102 24.32 40.82 -19.91
N GLN A 103 23.25 41.53 -20.24
CA GLN A 103 23.27 42.98 -20.37
C GLN A 103 23.03 43.63 -19.00
N ARG A 104 24.04 44.35 -18.50
CA ARG A 104 23.94 45.05 -17.21
C ARG A 104 22.78 46.06 -17.24
N GLY A 105 21.80 45.86 -16.36
CA GLY A 105 20.59 46.70 -16.29
C GLY A 105 19.47 46.26 -17.25
N GLY A 106 19.69 45.19 -18.02
CA GLY A 106 18.66 44.49 -18.76
C GLY A 106 17.84 43.55 -17.86
N PRO A 107 16.82 42.89 -18.44
CA PRO A 107 15.96 41.99 -17.69
C PRO A 107 16.73 40.80 -17.12
N LYS A 108 16.28 40.28 -15.97
CA LYS A 108 16.94 39.15 -15.30
C LYS A 108 15.95 38.25 -14.58
N ILE A 109 16.40 37.05 -14.23
CA ILE A 109 15.69 36.21 -13.27
C ILE A 109 15.88 36.79 -11.86
N HIS A 110 14.78 37.02 -11.15
CA HIS A 110 14.83 37.55 -9.78
C HIS A 110 15.32 36.49 -8.79
N PHE A 111 15.89 36.94 -7.67
CA PHE A 111 16.56 36.08 -6.69
C PHE A 111 15.65 34.96 -6.14
N ASP A 112 14.34 35.19 -6.08
CA ASP A 112 13.36 34.21 -5.62
C ASP A 112 13.33 32.95 -6.50
N LEU A 113 13.60 33.08 -7.81
CA LEU A 113 13.57 31.96 -8.76
C LEU A 113 14.96 31.53 -9.26
N ILE A 114 15.99 32.33 -9.04
CA ILE A 114 17.34 32.08 -9.59
C ILE A 114 18.02 30.84 -8.99
N GLY A 115 17.65 30.44 -7.77
CA GLY A 115 18.19 29.26 -7.09
C GLY A 115 17.59 27.93 -7.55
N TYR A 116 16.59 27.95 -8.42
CA TYR A 116 15.99 26.74 -8.97
C TYR A 116 16.69 26.30 -10.26
N ASP A 117 16.47 25.04 -10.65
CA ASP A 117 16.99 24.50 -11.91
C ASP A 117 16.24 25.11 -13.11
N VAL A 118 16.83 26.15 -13.70
CA VAL A 118 16.33 26.83 -14.90
C VAL A 118 17.02 26.27 -16.15
N LEU A 119 16.23 25.88 -17.15
CA LEU A 119 16.73 25.49 -18.46
C LEU A 119 16.86 26.72 -19.37
N PHE A 120 18.08 27.06 -19.75
CA PHE A 120 18.33 28.22 -20.61
C PHE A 120 18.21 27.89 -22.10
N TRP A 121 17.71 28.84 -22.88
CA TRP A 121 17.68 28.77 -24.34
C TRP A 121 18.44 29.94 -24.99
N HIS A 122 18.94 29.71 -26.20
CA HIS A 122 19.58 30.71 -27.05
C HIS A 122 18.91 30.69 -28.44
N PRO A 123 18.69 31.85 -29.09
CA PRO A 123 18.03 31.92 -30.40
C PRO A 123 18.62 31.00 -31.47
N ASP A 124 19.95 30.87 -31.49
CA ASP A 124 20.67 30.04 -32.47
C ASP A 124 20.74 28.54 -32.11
N HIS A 125 20.27 28.14 -30.91
CA HIS A 125 20.40 26.77 -30.39
C HIS A 125 19.06 26.18 -29.92
N LEU A 126 17.96 26.52 -30.60
CA LEU A 126 16.62 26.06 -30.20
C LEU A 126 16.42 24.54 -30.32
N ASP A 127 17.12 23.86 -31.23
CA ASP A 127 17.06 22.39 -31.33
C ASP A 127 17.72 21.70 -30.13
N GLU A 128 18.83 22.25 -29.62
CA GLU A 128 19.49 21.76 -28.40
C GLU A 128 18.59 21.99 -27.18
N PHE A 129 18.01 23.19 -27.06
CA PHE A 129 17.03 23.51 -26.03
C PHE A 129 15.81 22.56 -26.09
N ARG A 130 15.25 22.32 -27.28
CA ARG A 130 14.15 21.36 -27.46
C ARG A 130 14.55 19.97 -26.96
N SER A 131 15.72 19.47 -27.37
CA SER A 131 16.19 18.14 -26.98
C SER A 131 16.37 18.02 -25.46
N GLU A 132 16.92 19.04 -24.80
CA GLU A 132 17.09 19.02 -23.35
C GLU A 132 15.77 19.19 -22.61
N LEU A 133 14.86 20.02 -23.13
CA LEU A 133 13.51 20.15 -22.60
C LEU A 133 12.75 18.82 -22.71
N GLU A 134 12.84 18.10 -23.83
CA GLU A 134 12.26 16.75 -23.97
C GLU A 134 12.82 15.76 -22.91
N LYS A 135 14.13 15.78 -22.64
CA LYS A 135 14.72 14.94 -21.60
C LYS A 135 14.19 15.30 -20.21
N ARG A 136 14.09 16.60 -19.90
CA ARG A 136 13.54 17.06 -18.62
C ARG A 136 12.07 16.71 -18.47
N ILE A 137 11.27 16.89 -19.52
CA ILE A 137 9.86 16.47 -19.56
C ILE A 137 9.77 14.97 -19.30
N LYS A 138 10.53 14.13 -20.01
CA LYS A 138 10.53 12.67 -19.79
C LYS A 138 10.93 12.28 -18.38
N ARG A 139 11.95 12.94 -17.81
CA ARG A 139 12.37 12.71 -16.41
C ARG A 139 11.29 13.11 -15.41
N ARG A 140 10.68 14.29 -15.59
CA ARG A 140 9.59 14.77 -14.75
C ARG A 140 8.37 13.86 -14.89
N LEU A 141 7.97 13.51 -16.10
CA LEU A 141 6.95 12.50 -16.35
C LEU A 141 7.32 11.15 -15.74
N ALA A 142 8.58 10.72 -15.68
CA ALA A 142 8.90 9.46 -14.99
C ALA A 142 8.76 9.56 -13.46
N ILE A 143 8.95 10.75 -12.88
CA ILE A 143 8.73 11.05 -11.46
C ILE A 143 7.24 11.26 -11.14
N LEU A 144 6.51 11.90 -12.06
CA LEU A 144 5.12 12.37 -11.92
C LEU A 144 4.10 11.42 -12.51
N SER A 145 4.54 10.55 -13.43
CA SER A 145 3.81 9.34 -13.73
C SER A 145 3.57 8.78 -12.34
N PRO A 146 2.30 8.62 -11.90
CA PRO A 146 2.08 7.53 -10.98
C PRO A 146 2.85 6.38 -11.63
N SER A 147 3.67 5.65 -10.86
CA SER A 147 3.94 4.27 -11.25
C SER A 147 2.64 3.81 -11.90
N VAL A 148 2.70 3.41 -13.18
CA VAL A 148 1.56 2.78 -13.85
C VAL A 148 0.83 2.01 -12.75
N ASP A 149 -0.49 2.07 -12.67
CA ASP A 149 -1.28 1.10 -11.90
C ASP A 149 -0.92 -0.35 -12.35
N VAL A 150 0.33 -0.82 -12.27
CA VAL A 150 0.72 -1.66 -11.16
C VAL A 150 0.08 -1.06 -9.92
N LEU A 151 -1.21 -1.38 -9.71
CA LEU A 151 -1.68 -1.72 -8.38
C LEU A 151 -0.46 -2.36 -7.74
N GLN A 152 0.22 -1.69 -6.79
CA GLN A 152 1.15 -2.44 -5.99
C GLN A 152 0.30 -3.60 -5.50
N PRO A 153 0.64 -4.84 -5.87
CA PRO A 153 -0.22 -5.94 -5.51
C PRO A 153 -0.37 -5.81 -4.01
N VAL A 154 -1.63 -5.72 -3.56
CA VAL A 154 -1.98 -5.58 -2.14
C VAL A 154 -1.05 -6.47 -1.31
N TRP A 155 -0.84 -7.68 -1.84
CA TRP A 155 0.13 -8.67 -1.42
C TRP A 155 1.48 -8.49 -2.14
N ASP A 156 2.53 -8.17 -1.38
CA ASP A 156 3.91 -8.35 -1.84
C ASP A 156 4.24 -9.85 -1.80
N SER A 157 3.93 -10.57 -2.89
CA SER A 157 4.10 -12.02 -2.97
C SER A 157 5.54 -12.47 -2.70
N ASN A 158 6.53 -11.68 -3.09
CA ASN A 158 7.95 -12.01 -2.84
C ASN A 158 8.25 -11.97 -1.34
N TRP A 159 7.77 -10.94 -0.64
CA TRP A 159 7.94 -10.80 0.81
C TRP A 159 7.20 -11.92 1.57
N ILE A 160 5.96 -12.22 1.16
CA ILE A 160 5.16 -13.33 1.73
C ILE A 160 5.86 -14.68 1.51
N ASP A 161 6.31 -14.95 0.28
CA ASP A 161 6.98 -16.21 -0.07
C ASP A 161 8.30 -16.38 0.68
N GLN A 162 9.07 -15.29 0.86
CA GLN A 162 10.28 -15.29 1.69
C GLN A 162 9.97 -15.72 3.13
N HIS A 163 8.99 -15.09 3.77
CA HIS A 163 8.62 -15.41 5.15
C HIS A 163 8.02 -16.80 5.29
N ARG A 164 7.22 -17.25 4.33
CA ARG A 164 6.72 -18.62 4.27
C ARG A 164 7.88 -19.62 4.21
N ASN A 165 8.84 -19.40 3.30
CA ASN A 165 9.99 -20.28 3.13
C ASN A 165 10.88 -20.32 4.38
N GLU A 166 11.01 -19.22 5.11
CA GLU A 166 11.73 -19.18 6.39
C GLU A 166 10.97 -19.91 7.52
N ALA A 167 9.65 -19.81 7.53
CA ALA A 167 8.80 -20.44 8.53
C ALA A 167 8.73 -21.97 8.38
N MET A 168 8.65 -22.46 7.15
CA MET A 168 8.36 -23.87 6.83
C MET A 168 9.29 -24.89 7.51
N PRO A 169 10.63 -24.74 7.47
CA PRO A 169 11.52 -25.71 8.13
C PRO A 169 11.23 -25.90 9.62
N GLY A 170 10.86 -24.82 10.33
CA GLY A 170 10.50 -24.90 11.75
C GLY A 170 9.18 -25.63 11.99
N LEU A 171 8.19 -25.42 11.12
CA LEU A 171 6.92 -26.15 11.18
C LEU A 171 7.12 -27.66 11.03
N PHE A 172 7.86 -28.08 10.00
CA PHE A 172 8.17 -29.49 9.75
C PHE A 172 8.99 -30.09 10.89
N ASP A 173 9.94 -29.34 11.43
CA ASP A 173 10.75 -29.79 12.56
C ASP A 173 9.92 -30.00 13.84
N VAL A 174 8.94 -29.15 14.11
CA VAL A 174 8.09 -29.27 15.30
C VAL A 174 7.07 -30.41 15.15
N LEU A 175 6.36 -30.48 14.03
CA LEU A 175 5.24 -31.41 13.86
C LEU A 175 5.65 -32.82 13.45
N LYS A 176 6.88 -33.00 12.94
CA LYS A 176 7.44 -34.32 12.57
C LYS A 176 6.54 -35.15 11.63
N THR A 177 5.76 -34.48 10.79
CA THR A 177 4.87 -35.09 9.79
C THR A 177 5.18 -34.53 8.39
N PRO A 178 5.06 -35.34 7.32
CA PRO A 178 5.23 -34.86 5.95
C PRO A 178 4.11 -33.94 5.46
N HIS A 179 2.96 -33.91 6.16
CA HIS A 179 1.81 -33.09 5.78
C HIS A 179 1.28 -32.31 6.99
N PRO A 180 2.05 -31.33 7.52
CA PRO A 180 1.63 -30.55 8.67
C PRO A 180 0.42 -29.68 8.33
N GLY A 181 -0.58 -29.64 9.21
CA GLY A 181 -1.62 -28.65 9.14
C GLY A 181 -1.09 -27.29 9.59
N TYR A 182 -1.34 -26.24 8.81
CA TYR A 182 -1.08 -24.87 9.24
C TYR A 182 -2.10 -23.87 8.67
N CYS A 183 -2.16 -22.71 9.31
CA CYS A 183 -2.87 -21.54 8.84
C CYS A 183 -1.88 -20.38 8.59
N GLU A 184 -2.00 -19.73 7.44
CA GLU A 184 -1.36 -18.43 7.20
C GLU A 184 -2.39 -17.31 7.35
N ILE A 185 -1.97 -16.19 7.94
CA ILE A 185 -2.76 -14.99 8.10
C ILE A 185 -1.96 -13.82 7.56
N GLN A 186 -2.57 -13.02 6.70
CA GLN A 186 -1.93 -11.90 6.03
C GLN A 186 -2.80 -10.66 6.16
N PHE A 187 -2.18 -9.53 6.53
CA PHE A 187 -2.83 -8.22 6.51
C PHE A 187 -2.03 -7.25 5.67
N SER A 188 -2.72 -6.40 4.91
CA SER A 188 -2.12 -5.35 4.11
C SER A 188 -3.05 -4.15 4.04
N LEU A 189 -2.49 -2.95 4.16
CA LEU A 189 -3.25 -1.71 3.98
C LEU A 189 -3.32 -1.36 2.50
N SER A 190 -4.47 -0.82 2.06
CA SER A 190 -4.53 -0.11 0.80
C SER A 190 -3.68 1.16 0.87
N ASP A 191 -3.19 1.64 -0.27
CA ASP A 191 -2.33 2.83 -0.30
C ASP A 191 -3.04 4.08 0.27
N PRO A 192 -2.33 4.93 1.04
CA PRO A 192 -0.89 4.86 1.32
C PRO A 192 -0.55 3.86 2.43
N LYS A 193 0.45 3.00 2.18
CA LYS A 193 1.04 2.15 3.24
C LYS A 193 1.81 2.99 4.28
N LEU A 194 1.99 2.41 5.47
CA LEU A 194 2.70 3.06 6.57
C LEU A 194 4.21 3.20 6.30
N ASN A 195 4.90 3.91 7.18
CA ASN A 195 6.35 3.84 7.30
C ASN A 195 6.75 4.12 8.75
N VAL A 196 6.62 3.10 9.58
CA VAL A 196 6.86 3.19 11.03
C VAL A 196 8.20 2.56 11.40
N ILE A 197 8.77 2.97 12.52
CA ILE A 197 10.02 2.41 13.04
C ILE A 197 9.75 1.11 13.83
N GLN A 198 10.75 0.21 13.88
CA GLN A 198 10.63 -1.12 14.49
C GLN A 198 10.16 -1.10 15.95
N ARG A 199 10.54 -0.08 16.71
CA ARG A 199 10.10 0.07 18.10
C ARG A 199 8.59 0.28 18.21
N VAL A 200 8.03 1.12 17.34
CA VAL A 200 6.58 1.37 17.27
C VAL A 200 5.85 0.10 16.82
N LEU A 201 6.42 -0.64 15.85
CA LEU A 201 5.88 -1.95 15.46
C LEU A 201 5.80 -2.93 16.62
N LEU A 202 6.88 -3.03 17.41
CA LEU A 202 6.95 -3.96 18.54
C LEU A 202 5.92 -3.60 19.62
N GLU A 203 5.80 -2.32 19.95
CA GLU A 203 4.80 -1.83 20.92
C GLU A 203 3.38 -2.08 20.42
N ALA A 204 3.08 -1.79 19.14
CA ALA A 204 1.77 -2.04 18.55
C ALA A 204 1.41 -3.54 18.48
N ALA A 205 2.35 -4.39 18.06
CA ALA A 205 2.15 -5.85 18.03
C ALA A 205 1.91 -6.41 19.44
N ARG A 206 2.67 -5.94 20.43
CA ARG A 206 2.49 -6.35 21.84
C ARG A 206 1.10 -6.01 22.35
N ASP A 207 0.65 -4.78 22.10
CA ASP A 207 -0.64 -4.26 22.58
C ASP A 207 -1.85 -4.82 21.82
N ALA A 208 -1.63 -5.36 20.61
CA ALA A 208 -2.70 -5.93 19.79
C ALA A 208 -3.11 -7.34 20.21
N GLN A 209 -2.27 -8.05 20.98
CA GLN A 209 -2.51 -9.44 21.40
C GLN A 209 -3.86 -9.62 22.12
N ILE A 210 -4.48 -10.78 21.90
CA ILE A 210 -5.73 -11.20 22.55
C ILE A 210 -5.49 -12.56 23.22
N HIS A 211 -5.43 -12.58 24.54
CA HIS A 211 -5.14 -13.80 25.31
C HIS A 211 -6.41 -14.55 25.71
N ALA A 212 -7.17 -15.05 24.73
CA ALA A 212 -8.46 -15.70 24.96
C ALA A 212 -8.46 -17.22 24.66
N PHE A 213 -7.65 -17.67 23.72
CA PHE A 213 -7.59 -19.07 23.29
C PHE A 213 -6.19 -19.43 22.78
N GLY A 214 -5.51 -20.36 23.46
CA GLY A 214 -4.16 -20.80 23.08
C GLY A 214 -3.15 -19.64 23.01
N TRP A 215 -2.20 -19.74 22.09
CA TRP A 215 -1.29 -18.63 21.78
C TRP A 215 -2.02 -17.52 21.02
N ALA A 216 -1.83 -16.29 21.46
CA ALA A 216 -2.41 -15.13 20.81
C ALA A 216 -1.93 -15.03 19.35
N ILE A 217 -2.78 -14.54 18.45
CA ILE A 217 -2.33 -14.10 17.12
C ILE A 217 -1.19 -13.08 17.28
N GLY A 218 -0.06 -13.31 16.59
CA GLY A 218 1.10 -12.41 16.67
C GLY A 218 1.78 -12.36 18.05
N ALA A 219 1.84 -13.48 18.77
CA ALA A 219 2.34 -13.51 20.15
C ALA A 219 3.75 -12.89 20.31
N VAL A 220 3.91 -12.01 21.30
CA VAL A 220 5.15 -11.31 21.67
C VAL A 220 5.64 -11.83 23.02
N LEU A 221 6.74 -12.57 23.04
CA LEU A 221 7.32 -13.14 24.27
C LEU A 221 8.64 -12.43 24.64
N ASP A 222 8.55 -11.22 25.23
CA ASP A 222 9.71 -10.36 25.51
C ASP A 222 10.82 -11.06 26.34
N ASN A 223 10.43 -11.93 27.26
CA ASN A 223 11.32 -12.59 28.21
C ASN A 223 11.70 -14.03 27.82
N SER A 224 11.40 -14.46 26.59
CA SER A 224 11.69 -15.82 26.12
C SER A 224 12.60 -15.81 24.91
N GLU A 225 13.76 -16.46 24.99
CA GLU A 225 14.62 -16.68 23.82
C GLU A 225 13.90 -17.48 22.72
N LYS A 226 12.91 -18.30 23.09
CA LYS A 226 12.13 -19.11 22.15
C LYS A 226 11.04 -18.34 21.39
N GLY A 227 10.85 -17.04 21.63
CA GLY A 227 9.74 -16.30 21.02
C GLY A 227 9.83 -14.77 21.07
N ARG A 228 10.98 -14.21 21.46
CA ARG A 228 11.18 -12.76 21.45
C ARG A 228 11.25 -12.25 20.02
N PRO A 229 10.57 -11.15 19.66
CA PRO A 229 10.73 -10.53 18.37
C PRO A 229 12.13 -9.93 18.17
N HIS A 230 12.62 -9.99 16.93
CA HIS A 230 13.90 -9.45 16.49
C HIS A 230 13.68 -8.41 15.39
N PRO A 231 14.39 -7.28 15.41
CA PRO A 231 14.30 -6.29 14.33
C PRO A 231 15.00 -6.79 13.06
N THR A 232 14.42 -6.49 11.90
CA THR A 232 15.01 -6.64 10.57
C THR A 232 15.23 -5.26 9.94
N VAL A 233 15.84 -5.22 8.76
CA VAL A 233 16.04 -3.97 7.98
C VAL A 233 14.70 -3.28 7.68
N ASP A 234 13.65 -4.07 7.46
CA ASP A 234 12.36 -3.64 6.95
C ASP A 234 11.19 -3.91 7.90
N GLY A 235 11.42 -4.39 9.12
CA GLY A 235 10.36 -4.73 10.06
C GLY A 235 10.84 -5.40 11.36
N ILE A 236 9.98 -6.27 11.90
CA ILE A 236 10.26 -7.15 13.04
C ILE A 236 9.76 -8.56 12.72
N VAL A 237 10.39 -9.57 13.29
CA VAL A 237 10.05 -10.99 13.10
C VAL A 237 10.12 -11.75 14.42
N ALA A 238 9.22 -12.70 14.64
CA ALA A 238 9.33 -13.63 15.75
C ALA A 238 9.08 -15.06 15.28
N LYS A 239 9.84 -15.99 15.87
CA LYS A 239 9.71 -17.43 15.67
C LYS A 239 9.48 -18.07 17.02
N LEU A 240 8.35 -18.74 17.17
CA LEU A 240 7.91 -19.42 18.37
C LEU A 240 7.91 -20.93 18.12
N SER A 241 8.84 -21.64 18.76
CA SER A 241 9.00 -23.08 18.57
C SER A 241 8.86 -23.82 19.89
N PHE A 242 7.83 -24.65 19.99
CA PHE A 242 7.52 -25.47 21.16
C PHE A 242 7.25 -26.93 20.75
N PRO A 243 8.30 -27.71 20.44
CA PRO A 243 8.19 -29.14 20.11
C PRO A 243 7.43 -29.95 21.16
N GLU A 244 7.59 -29.59 22.45
CA GLU A 244 6.90 -30.20 23.59
C GLU A 244 5.37 -30.11 23.52
N HIS A 245 4.84 -29.18 22.72
CA HIS A 245 3.42 -28.92 22.55
C HIS A 245 2.95 -29.11 21.11
N LEU A 246 3.81 -29.62 20.22
CA LEU A 246 3.55 -29.70 18.78
C LEU A 246 3.04 -28.35 18.23
N SER A 247 3.63 -27.25 18.70
CA SER A 247 3.18 -25.89 18.40
C SER A 247 4.30 -25.07 17.78
N TYR A 248 3.99 -24.44 16.65
CA TYR A 248 4.92 -23.59 15.91
C TYR A 248 4.19 -22.37 15.35
N ASP A 249 4.70 -21.19 15.68
CA ASP A 249 4.28 -19.93 15.06
C ASP A 249 5.48 -19.20 14.50
N TYR A 250 5.28 -18.52 13.38
CA TYR A 250 6.21 -17.57 12.80
C TYR A 250 5.42 -16.36 12.35
N TRP A 251 5.81 -15.16 12.76
CA TRP A 251 5.19 -13.95 12.24
C TRP A 251 6.21 -12.86 11.94
N ALA A 252 5.87 -12.03 10.96
CA ALA A 252 6.63 -10.87 10.54
C ALA A 252 5.69 -9.67 10.40
N LEU A 253 6.16 -8.50 10.81
CA LEU A 253 5.46 -7.24 10.66
C LEU A 253 6.42 -6.21 10.05
N ARG A 254 6.09 -5.75 8.86
CA ARG A 254 6.91 -4.84 8.06
C ARG A 254 6.60 -3.38 8.43
N ARG A 255 7.58 -2.50 8.21
CA ARG A 255 7.47 -1.04 8.45
C ARG A 255 6.34 -0.37 7.67
N ASN A 256 5.87 -0.99 6.61
CA ASN A 256 4.75 -0.53 5.80
C ASN A 256 3.37 -0.99 6.32
N GLY A 257 3.34 -1.78 7.40
CA GLY A 257 2.12 -2.32 7.98
C GLY A 257 1.74 -3.71 7.44
N ASP A 258 2.47 -4.27 6.47
CA ASP A 258 2.22 -5.63 6.01
C ASP A 258 2.54 -6.62 7.12
N PHE A 259 1.60 -7.54 7.38
CA PHE A 259 1.71 -8.56 8.41
C PHE A 259 1.59 -9.94 7.77
N PHE A 260 2.46 -10.85 8.22
CA PHE A 260 2.41 -12.26 7.87
C PHE A 260 2.50 -13.09 9.15
N LEU A 261 1.68 -14.12 9.26
CA LEU A 261 1.75 -15.15 10.29
C LEU A 261 1.58 -16.51 9.60
N LEU A 262 2.38 -17.48 10.01
CA LEU A 262 2.17 -18.91 9.79
C LEU A 262 2.09 -19.58 11.16
N GLN A 263 1.04 -20.36 11.39
CA GLN A 263 0.80 -21.05 12.66
C GLN A 263 0.34 -22.48 12.42
N SER A 264 0.90 -23.44 13.17
CA SER A 264 0.45 -24.83 13.19
C SER A 264 -1.02 -24.95 13.60
N LEU A 265 -1.77 -25.88 13.00
CA LEU A 265 -3.14 -26.13 13.44
C LEU A 265 -3.16 -26.74 14.83
N PHE A 266 -3.95 -26.14 15.72
CA PHE A 266 -4.09 -26.62 17.11
C PHE A 266 -4.63 -28.05 17.22
N GLU A 267 -5.39 -28.50 16.22
CA GLU A 267 -5.90 -29.86 16.12
C GLU A 267 -4.80 -30.90 16.02
N ASP A 268 -3.68 -30.56 15.38
CA ASP A 268 -2.56 -31.48 15.16
C ASP A 268 -1.85 -31.83 16.46
N ALA A 269 -1.88 -30.94 17.45
CA ALA A 269 -1.39 -31.22 18.80
C ALA A 269 -2.34 -32.13 19.61
N ARG A 270 -3.59 -32.31 19.17
CA ARG A 270 -4.65 -33.03 19.89
C ARG A 270 -5.08 -34.34 19.23
N ASP A 271 -4.87 -34.46 17.92
CA ASP A 271 -5.19 -35.63 17.12
C ASP A 271 -3.88 -36.25 16.57
N PRO A 272 -3.38 -37.33 17.19
CA PRO A 272 -2.16 -38.01 16.73
C PRO A 272 -2.26 -38.55 15.29
N CYS A 273 -3.48 -38.66 14.73
CA CYS A 273 -3.71 -39.10 13.36
C CYS A 273 -3.79 -37.93 12.36
N TYR A 274 -3.78 -36.67 12.81
CA TYR A 274 -3.85 -35.47 11.96
C TYR A 274 -5.08 -35.44 11.02
N LYS A 275 -6.21 -36.03 11.44
CA LYS A 275 -7.40 -36.21 10.59
C LYS A 275 -8.51 -35.22 10.89
N THR A 276 -8.42 -34.48 11.99
CA THR A 276 -9.52 -33.65 12.46
C THR A 276 -9.25 -32.18 12.19
N LEU A 277 -10.30 -31.46 11.78
CA LEU A 277 -10.36 -30.00 11.76
C LEU A 277 -11.60 -29.55 12.54
N TYR A 278 -11.47 -28.60 13.45
CA TYR A 278 -12.60 -28.12 14.24
C TYR A 278 -13.14 -26.79 13.69
N PHE A 279 -14.35 -26.78 13.13
CA PHE A 279 -14.91 -25.58 12.49
C PHE A 279 -15.10 -24.43 13.49
N ASP A 280 -15.56 -24.74 14.71
CA ASP A 280 -15.74 -23.78 15.80
C ASP A 280 -14.41 -23.16 16.25
N THR A 281 -13.34 -23.96 16.29
CA THR A 281 -11.98 -23.47 16.53
C THR A 281 -11.51 -22.55 15.40
N ARG A 282 -11.82 -22.88 14.13
CA ARG A 282 -11.50 -22.00 12.98
C ARG A 282 -12.25 -20.67 13.05
N ILE A 283 -13.54 -20.68 13.39
CA ILE A 283 -14.33 -19.46 13.61
C ILE A 283 -13.69 -18.60 14.71
N VAL A 284 -13.32 -19.20 15.85
CA VAL A 284 -12.65 -18.48 16.95
C VAL A 284 -11.33 -17.86 16.49
N ARG A 285 -10.47 -18.61 15.80
CA ARG A 285 -9.16 -18.11 15.36
C ARG A 285 -9.27 -17.00 14.32
N VAL A 286 -10.22 -17.09 13.39
CA VAL A 286 -10.48 -16.01 12.41
C VAL A 286 -11.06 -14.78 13.09
N THR A 287 -11.94 -14.96 14.09
CA THR A 287 -12.45 -13.86 14.92
C THR A 287 -11.31 -13.12 15.62
N GLU A 288 -10.41 -13.87 16.25
CA GLU A 288 -9.23 -13.31 16.92
C GLU A 288 -8.30 -12.59 15.94
N ALA A 289 -8.08 -13.14 14.75
CA ALA A 289 -7.25 -12.54 13.72
C ALA A 289 -7.78 -11.18 13.24
N LEU A 290 -9.10 -11.08 13.00
CA LEU A 290 -9.72 -9.80 12.61
C LEU A 290 -9.65 -8.77 13.73
N LEU A 291 -9.90 -9.17 14.98
CA LEU A 291 -9.80 -8.26 16.13
C LEU A 291 -8.35 -7.83 16.39
N TYR A 292 -7.39 -8.74 16.23
CA TYR A 292 -5.97 -8.42 16.29
C TYR A 292 -5.58 -7.42 15.19
N CYS A 293 -6.04 -7.63 13.96
CA CYS A 293 -5.85 -6.70 12.84
C CYS A 293 -6.37 -5.28 13.17
N ALA A 294 -7.61 -5.19 13.68
CA ALA A 294 -8.20 -3.90 14.08
C ALA A 294 -7.39 -3.22 15.20
N ARG A 295 -7.00 -3.97 16.24
CA ARG A 295 -6.18 -3.43 17.34
C ARG A 295 -4.80 -2.99 16.85
N LEU A 296 -4.14 -3.80 16.03
CA LEU A 296 -2.81 -3.51 15.50
C LEU A 296 -2.82 -2.20 14.71
N TYR A 297 -3.70 -2.07 13.72
CA TYR A 297 -3.73 -0.87 12.89
C TYR A 297 -4.24 0.37 13.63
N SER A 298 -5.16 0.20 14.58
CA SER A 298 -5.54 1.29 15.50
C SER A 298 -4.34 1.79 16.32
N ARG A 299 -3.50 0.88 16.85
CA ARG A 299 -2.27 1.23 17.58
C ARG A 299 -1.21 1.88 16.70
N LEU A 300 -1.20 1.55 15.41
CA LEU A 300 -0.33 2.18 14.41
C LEU A 300 -0.86 3.52 13.90
N GLY A 301 -2.01 3.99 14.39
CA GLY A 301 -2.58 5.30 14.04
C GLY A 301 -3.27 5.33 12.68
N VAL A 302 -3.67 4.17 12.15
CA VAL A 302 -4.44 4.07 10.89
C VAL A 302 -5.87 4.57 11.11
N SER A 303 -6.42 5.31 10.15
CA SER A 303 -7.81 5.75 10.20
C SER A 303 -8.76 4.55 10.23
N THR A 304 -9.85 4.65 11.00
CA THR A 304 -10.84 3.55 11.09
C THR A 304 -11.60 3.32 9.78
N THR A 305 -11.50 4.26 8.85
CA THR A 305 -12.08 4.19 7.50
C THR A 305 -11.09 3.70 6.45
N THR A 306 -9.82 3.49 6.80
CA THR A 306 -8.82 2.99 5.85
C THR A 306 -9.15 1.54 5.50
N ASP A 307 -9.05 1.22 4.21
CA ASP A 307 -9.23 -0.13 3.71
C ASP A 307 -8.03 -1.00 4.07
N VAL A 308 -8.35 -2.20 4.56
CA VAL A 308 -7.44 -3.26 4.94
C VAL A 308 -7.87 -4.54 4.24
N HIS A 309 -6.89 -5.20 3.65
CA HIS A 309 -7.03 -6.50 3.05
C HIS A 309 -6.60 -7.57 4.04
N VAL A 310 -7.40 -8.61 4.16
CA VAL A 310 -7.14 -9.75 5.03
C VAL A 310 -7.21 -11.01 4.21
N ALA A 311 -6.16 -11.83 4.24
CA ALA A 311 -6.15 -13.13 3.60
C ALA A 311 -5.76 -14.24 4.56
N LEU A 312 -6.35 -15.41 4.33
CA LEU A 312 -6.13 -16.63 5.08
C LEU A 312 -5.78 -17.78 4.13
N VAL A 313 -4.82 -18.59 4.54
CA VAL A 313 -4.54 -19.87 3.90
C VAL A 313 -4.68 -20.96 4.94
N HIS A 314 -5.49 -21.97 4.67
CA HIS A 314 -5.45 -23.21 5.46
C HIS A 314 -4.86 -24.30 4.58
N SER A 315 -3.85 -25.02 5.07
CA SER A 315 -3.13 -26.06 4.31
C SER A 315 -2.95 -27.34 5.12
N GLY A 316 -2.56 -28.43 4.46
CA GLY A 316 -2.45 -29.73 5.11
C GLY A 316 -3.82 -30.35 5.36
N LEU A 317 -4.83 -29.99 4.56
CA LEU A 317 -6.23 -30.33 4.77
C LEU A 317 -6.64 -31.67 4.15
N LYS A 318 -5.85 -32.18 3.20
CA LYS A 318 -6.23 -33.36 2.43
C LYS A 318 -6.48 -34.56 3.36
N ASP A 319 -7.56 -35.28 3.10
CA ASP A 319 -8.03 -36.46 3.85
C ASP A 319 -8.44 -36.18 5.31
N ARG A 320 -8.61 -34.90 5.69
CA ARG A 320 -9.20 -34.53 6.97
C ARG A 320 -10.72 -34.58 6.94
N THR A 321 -11.29 -34.65 8.14
CA THR A 321 -12.72 -34.56 8.44
C THR A 321 -12.99 -33.36 9.33
N ILE A 322 -14.11 -32.68 9.08
CA ILE A 322 -14.53 -31.54 9.91
C ILE A 322 -15.41 -32.02 11.07
N ARG A 323 -15.21 -31.43 12.26
CA ARG A 323 -15.92 -31.76 13.51
C ARG A 323 -16.16 -30.51 14.35
N SER A 324 -16.95 -30.63 15.41
CA SER A 324 -17.01 -29.62 16.49
C SER A 324 -16.01 -29.97 17.58
N ALA A 325 -15.32 -28.96 18.13
CA ALA A 325 -14.62 -29.08 19.40
C ALA A 325 -15.59 -29.06 20.59
N ASP A 326 -16.74 -28.40 20.44
CA ASP A 326 -17.85 -28.44 21.39
C ASP A 326 -18.63 -29.76 21.29
N SER A 327 -18.50 -30.61 22.30
CA SER A 327 -19.14 -31.93 22.33
C SER A 327 -20.68 -31.87 22.40
N LEU A 328 -21.26 -30.71 22.71
CA LEU A 328 -22.71 -30.50 22.72
C LEU A 328 -23.27 -30.23 21.31
N ARG A 329 -22.42 -29.90 20.33
CA ARG A 329 -22.84 -29.69 18.93
C ARG A 329 -22.69 -30.97 18.14
N PHE A 330 -23.82 -31.62 17.88
CA PHE A 330 -23.84 -32.81 17.03
C PHE A 330 -23.66 -32.45 15.56
N ILE A 331 -22.70 -33.08 14.89
CA ILE A 331 -22.41 -32.92 13.46
C ILE A 331 -22.23 -34.31 12.84
N ASP A 332 -22.77 -34.52 11.63
CA ASP A 332 -22.52 -35.76 10.89
C ASP A 332 -21.03 -35.87 10.53
N THR A 333 -20.37 -36.95 10.93
CA THR A 333 -18.90 -37.11 10.81
C THR A 333 -18.43 -37.46 9.39
N LYS A 334 -19.29 -37.31 8.37
CA LYS A 334 -19.02 -37.72 6.97
C LYS A 334 -18.34 -36.64 6.12
N HIS A 335 -18.28 -35.41 6.61
CA HIS A 335 -17.73 -34.29 5.88
C HIS A 335 -16.19 -34.36 5.84
N SER A 336 -15.66 -34.75 4.69
CA SER A 336 -14.22 -34.90 4.41
C SER A 336 -13.80 -34.12 3.18
N THR A 337 -12.51 -33.85 3.03
CA THR A 337 -11.97 -33.10 1.88
C THR A 337 -10.84 -33.83 1.17
N THR A 338 -10.76 -33.66 -0.14
CA THR A 338 -9.63 -34.08 -0.97
C THR A 338 -8.68 -32.94 -1.32
N GLN A 339 -9.08 -31.69 -1.00
CA GLN A 339 -8.27 -30.50 -1.22
C GLN A 339 -7.27 -30.34 -0.10
N ASP A 340 -6.03 -30.00 -0.43
CA ASP A 340 -4.98 -29.78 0.59
C ASP A 340 -4.98 -28.35 1.13
N LYS A 341 -5.34 -27.38 0.29
CA LYS A 341 -5.19 -25.96 0.57
C LYS A 341 -6.42 -25.18 0.12
N VAL A 342 -6.79 -24.17 0.91
CA VAL A 342 -7.80 -23.17 0.55
C VAL A 342 -7.28 -21.78 0.87
N TRP A 343 -7.50 -20.85 -0.07
CA TRP A 343 -7.26 -19.41 0.07
C TRP A 343 -8.59 -18.71 0.27
N SER A 344 -8.65 -17.71 1.15
CA SER A 344 -9.82 -16.86 1.35
C SER A 344 -9.35 -15.44 1.67
N GLU A 345 -10.01 -14.45 1.09
CA GLU A 345 -9.65 -13.05 1.27
C GLU A 345 -10.87 -12.15 1.34
N ILE A 346 -10.71 -11.02 2.03
CA ILE A 346 -11.68 -9.93 2.08
C ILE A 346 -10.96 -8.59 2.01
N SER A 347 -11.68 -7.56 1.57
CA SER A 347 -11.31 -6.16 1.77
C SER A 347 -12.36 -5.49 2.65
N THR A 348 -11.94 -4.78 3.69
CA THR A 348 -12.83 -4.16 4.68
C THR A 348 -12.16 -2.95 5.32
N SER A 349 -12.82 -2.29 6.27
CA SER A 349 -12.22 -1.21 7.08
C SER A 349 -12.20 -1.59 8.56
N LEU A 350 -11.42 -0.89 9.39
CA LEU A 350 -11.39 -1.17 10.83
C LEU A 350 -12.78 -0.98 11.47
N THR A 351 -13.54 0.01 10.99
CA THR A 351 -14.93 0.25 11.41
C THR A 351 -15.85 -0.93 11.07
N ASN A 352 -15.66 -1.52 9.89
CA ASN A 352 -16.44 -2.68 9.47
C ASN A 352 -16.03 -3.96 10.23
N ILE A 353 -14.75 -4.11 10.61
CA ILE A 353 -14.33 -5.20 11.50
C ILE A 353 -15.09 -5.14 12.82
N GLU A 354 -15.28 -3.96 13.40
CA GLU A 354 -16.02 -3.80 14.65
C GLU A 354 -17.53 -4.02 14.48
N SER A 355 -18.12 -3.48 13.41
CA SER A 355 -19.58 -3.46 13.22
C SER A 355 -20.15 -4.69 12.50
N GLN A 356 -19.34 -5.41 11.71
CA GLN A 356 -19.76 -6.52 10.85
C GLN A 356 -18.97 -7.81 11.10
N LEU A 357 -18.33 -7.94 12.27
CA LEU A 357 -17.42 -9.04 12.61
C LEU A 357 -17.97 -10.43 12.24
N VAL A 358 -19.22 -10.74 12.62
CA VAL A 358 -19.85 -12.04 12.35
C VAL A 358 -19.89 -12.36 10.85
N GLN A 359 -20.25 -11.37 10.03
CA GLN A 359 -20.35 -11.51 8.58
C GLN A 359 -18.97 -11.71 7.95
N LEU A 360 -17.97 -10.92 8.37
CA LEU A 360 -16.61 -11.02 7.86
C LEU A 360 -15.95 -12.36 8.23
N VAL A 361 -16.19 -12.85 9.45
CA VAL A 361 -15.72 -14.19 9.87
C VAL A 361 -16.35 -15.27 8.99
N LYS A 362 -17.66 -15.20 8.75
CA LYS A 362 -18.36 -16.14 7.87
C LYS A 362 -17.78 -16.13 6.46
N GLU A 363 -17.59 -14.95 5.87
CA GLU A 363 -17.03 -14.79 4.53
C GLU A 363 -15.64 -15.41 4.40
N LEU A 364 -14.79 -15.23 5.41
CA LEU A 364 -13.44 -15.79 5.45
C LEU A 364 -13.39 -17.31 5.72
N THR A 365 -14.36 -17.89 6.44
CA THR A 365 -14.35 -19.33 6.76
C THR A 365 -15.23 -20.19 5.85
N GLN A 366 -16.21 -19.60 5.16
CA GLN A 366 -17.13 -20.35 4.31
C GLN A 366 -16.42 -21.14 3.18
N PRO A 367 -15.40 -20.60 2.48
CA PRO A 367 -14.68 -21.38 1.48
C PRO A 367 -13.98 -22.61 2.07
N LEU A 368 -13.42 -22.47 3.28
CA LEU A 368 -12.81 -23.59 4.01
C LEU A 368 -13.84 -24.66 4.35
N PHE A 369 -15.02 -24.30 4.81
CA PHE A 369 -16.04 -25.27 5.20
C PHE A 369 -16.65 -25.97 3.98
N SER A 370 -16.84 -25.24 2.89
CA SER A 370 -17.45 -25.76 1.65
C SER A 370 -16.64 -26.91 1.03
N ILE A 371 -15.31 -26.91 1.17
CA ILE A 371 -14.46 -28.00 0.63
C ILE A 371 -14.57 -29.31 1.42
N PHE A 372 -15.19 -29.32 2.62
CA PHE A 372 -15.49 -30.52 3.38
C PHE A 372 -16.87 -31.06 3.02
N ASP A 373 -17.03 -31.51 1.77
CA ASP A 373 -18.29 -32.07 1.26
C ASP A 373 -19.50 -31.14 1.49
N TYR A 374 -19.35 -29.88 1.03
CA TYR A 374 -20.37 -28.83 1.12
C TYR A 374 -20.87 -28.57 2.55
N PHE A 375 -20.01 -28.75 3.56
CA PHE A 375 -20.37 -28.47 4.94
C PHE A 375 -20.68 -26.97 5.12
N GLU A 376 -21.86 -26.69 5.67
CA GLU A 376 -22.35 -25.35 5.94
C GLU A 376 -22.60 -25.14 7.44
N VAL A 377 -22.23 -23.96 7.93
CA VAL A 377 -22.46 -23.54 9.31
C VAL A 377 -23.56 -22.48 9.30
N SER A 378 -24.58 -22.65 10.15
CA SER A 378 -25.70 -21.71 10.22
C SER A 378 -25.31 -20.36 10.81
N ASP A 379 -26.00 -19.29 10.39
CA ASP A 379 -25.74 -17.92 10.86
C ASP A 379 -25.84 -17.78 12.39
N SER A 380 -26.76 -18.54 13.00
CA SER A 380 -26.92 -18.56 14.46
C SER A 380 -25.68 -19.09 15.17
N VAL A 381 -25.00 -20.10 14.61
CA VAL A 381 -23.79 -20.69 15.19
C VAL A 381 -22.61 -19.74 15.04
N TYR A 382 -22.48 -19.06 13.89
CA TYR A 382 -21.50 -17.98 13.73
C TYR A 382 -21.70 -16.88 14.77
N ALA A 383 -22.93 -16.35 14.88
CA ALA A 383 -23.25 -15.29 15.83
C ALA A 383 -22.95 -15.72 17.28
N GLU A 384 -23.32 -16.95 17.66
CA GLU A 384 -23.05 -17.48 18.99
C GLU A 384 -21.56 -17.56 19.30
N ILE A 385 -20.75 -18.16 18.41
CA ILE A 385 -19.32 -18.37 18.64
C ILE A 385 -18.58 -17.03 18.65
N VAL A 386 -18.83 -16.17 17.66
CA VAL A 386 -18.16 -14.86 17.55
C VAL A 386 -18.52 -13.96 18.73
N ASN A 387 -19.80 -13.78 19.05
CA ASN A 387 -20.22 -12.93 20.17
C ASN A 387 -19.79 -13.52 21.52
N GLY A 388 -19.80 -14.85 21.64
CA GLY A 388 -19.29 -15.54 22.82
C GLY A 388 -17.79 -15.30 23.03
N PHE A 389 -17.00 -15.24 21.96
CA PHE A 389 -15.58 -14.88 22.02
C PHE A 389 -15.39 -13.41 22.41
N VAL A 390 -16.09 -12.48 21.75
CA VAL A 390 -16.04 -11.04 22.07
C VAL A 390 -16.42 -10.80 23.54
N GLY A 391 -17.47 -11.45 24.03
CA GLY A 391 -17.91 -11.33 25.42
C GLY A 391 -16.89 -11.85 26.46
N LYS A 392 -15.97 -12.75 26.08
CA LYS A 392 -14.89 -13.23 26.96
C LYS A 392 -13.74 -12.25 27.06
N ILE A 393 -13.46 -11.47 26.01
CA ILE A 393 -12.32 -10.53 25.97
C ILE A 393 -12.66 -9.15 26.52
N THR A 394 -13.94 -8.82 26.67
CA THR A 394 -14.42 -7.55 27.24
C THR A 394 -14.68 -7.63 28.75
N ARG A 395 -14.58 -8.83 29.34
CA ARG A 395 -14.68 -9.07 30.79
C ARG A 395 -13.28 -9.13 31.37
#